data_AF-W1Y0D0-F1
#
_entry.id   AF-W1Y0D0-F1
#
_cell.length_a   1.000
_cell.length_b   1.000
_cell.length_c   1.000
_cell.angle_alpha   90.00
_cell.angle_beta   90.00
_cell.angle_gamma   90.00
#
_symmetry.space_group_name_H-M   'P 1'
#
loop_
_entity.id
_entity.type
_entity.pdbx_description
1 polymer ?
#
loop_
_entity_poly.entity_id
_entity_poly.type
_entity_poly.pdbx_seq_one_letter_code
_entity_poly.pdbx_strand_id
1 'polypeptide(L)' 'EGKVYELIPQSTKGDETGKVKAGETTEVTYVYKEITGNVVVHYVDTEGNTLAADTKDVENGSLSEKYDTTDNKPEKIEK' A
#
# COMPACT_ATOMS: atom_id res chain seq x y z
N GLU A 1 -12.76 -5.92 -8.60
CA GLU A 1 -12.11 -6.16 -7.30
C GLU A 1 -12.06 -4.86 -6.50
N GLY A 2 -11.91 -4.93 -5.17
CA GLY A 2 -12.01 -3.77 -4.27
C GLY A 2 -10.70 -3.44 -3.56
N LYS A 3 -10.63 -2.23 -2.99
CA LYS A 3 -9.48 -1.74 -2.21
C LYS A 3 -9.50 -2.32 -0.78
N VAL A 4 -8.31 -2.53 -0.21
CA VAL A 4 -8.13 -3.00 1.18
C VAL A 4 -7.74 -1.81 2.05
N TYR A 5 -8.37 -1.70 3.22
CA TYR A 5 -8.14 -0.61 4.16
C TYR A 5 -7.82 -1.14 5.56
N GLU A 6 -6.95 -0.44 6.26
CA GLU A 6 -6.66 -0.66 7.68
C GLU A 6 -7.24 0.50 8.51
N LEU A 7 -7.92 0.16 9.61
CA LEU A 7 -8.36 1.15 10.59
C LEU A 7 -7.12 1.75 11.29
N ILE A 8 -7.07 3.07 11.47
CA ILE A 8 -6.05 3.71 12.31
C ILE A 8 -6.67 3.97 13.69
N PRO A 9 -6.47 3.10 14.70
CA PRO A 9 -7.21 3.22 15.97
C PRO A 9 -6.91 4.51 16.72
N GLN A 10 -5.66 5.00 16.61
CA GLN A 10 -5.25 6.27 17.20
C GLN A 10 -5.94 7.49 16.57
N SER A 11 -6.56 7.33 15.41
CA SER A 11 -7.32 8.39 14.72
C SER A 11 -8.83 8.25 14.89
N THR A 12 -9.31 7.21 15.59
CA THR A 12 -10.71 7.11 15.97
C THR A 12 -11.05 8.26 16.92
N LYS A 13 -12.15 8.96 16.63
CA LYS A 13 -12.64 10.08 17.45
C LYS A 13 -13.98 9.72 18.06
N GLY A 14 -14.10 9.89 19.37
CA GLY A 14 -15.28 9.51 20.14
C GLY A 14 -15.10 8.17 20.85
N ASP A 15 -15.96 7.90 21.83
CA ASP A 15 -15.93 6.65 22.60
C ASP A 15 -16.72 5.56 21.87
N GLU A 16 -16.03 4.52 21.41
CA GLU A 16 -16.65 3.36 20.75
C GLU A 16 -17.55 2.55 21.69
N THR A 17 -17.32 2.68 23.01
CA THR A 17 -18.07 1.98 24.05
C THR A 17 -18.60 2.97 25.07
N GLY A 18 -19.86 2.82 25.47
CA GLY A 18 -20.47 3.69 26.46
C GLY A 18 -21.95 3.41 26.69
N LYS A 19 -22.59 4.28 27.48
CA LYS A 19 -24.05 4.26 27.67
C LYS A 19 -24.67 5.39 26.84
N VAL A 20 -25.65 5.04 26.03
CA VAL A 20 -26.45 6.03 25.30
C VAL A 20 -27.30 6.86 26.27
N LYS A 21 -27.43 8.16 26.00
CA LYS A 21 -28.29 9.07 26.75
C LYS A 21 -29.47 9.52 25.88
N ALA A 22 -30.66 9.51 26.46
CA ALA A 22 -31.86 9.97 25.79
C ALA A 22 -31.75 11.48 25.48
N GLY A 23 -32.04 11.85 24.23
CA GLY A 23 -31.96 13.24 23.78
C GLY A 23 -30.56 13.74 23.41
N GLU A 24 -29.53 12.90 23.48
CA GLU A 24 -28.16 13.22 23.07
C GLU A 24 -27.72 12.33 21.90
N THR A 25 -26.97 12.90 20.95
CA THR A 25 -26.30 12.14 19.88
C THR A 25 -24.85 11.91 20.26
N THR A 26 -24.41 10.66 20.23
CA THR A 26 -22.99 10.30 20.35
C THR A 26 -22.43 10.02 18.96
N GLU A 27 -21.37 10.72 18.58
CA GLU A 27 -20.69 10.52 17.30
C GLU A 27 -19.38 9.78 17.50
N VAL A 28 -19.15 8.77 16.67
CA VAL A 28 -17.88 8.05 16.59
C VAL A 28 -17.42 8.09 15.13
N THR A 29 -16.23 8.63 14.90
CA THR A 29 -15.64 8.74 13.57
C THR A 29 -14.45 7.81 13.45
N TYR A 30 -14.51 6.89 12.50
CA TYR A 30 -13.42 5.98 12.14
C TYR A 30 -12.62 6.53 10.96
N VAL A 31 -11.30 6.45 11.06
CA VAL A 31 -10.39 6.85 9.99
C VAL A 31 -9.65 5.63 9.48
N TYR A 32 -9.81 5.34 8.20
CA TYR A 32 -9.17 4.22 7.53
C TYR A 32 -8.10 4.72 6.55
N LYS A 33 -7.03 3.95 6.39
CA LYS A 33 -5.98 4.19 5.39
C LYS A 33 -5.91 3.01 4.43
N GLU A 34 -5.83 3.31 3.15
CA GLU A 34 -5.66 2.28 2.12
C GLU A 34 -4.33 1.57 2.31
N ILE A 35 -4.35 0.24 2.25
CA ILE A 35 -3.14 -0.56 2.20
C ILE A 35 -2.66 -0.57 0.75
N THR A 36 -1.44 -0.10 0.53
CA THR A 36 -0.80 -0.02 -0.77
C THR A 36 0.45 -0.87 -0.84
N GLY A 37 0.85 -1.23 -2.06
CA GLY A 37 2.07 -1.97 -2.34
C GLY A 37 3.00 -1.20 -3.27
N ASN A 38 4.26 -1.64 -3.32
CA ASN A 38 5.24 -1.17 -4.29
C ASN A 38 5.66 -2.34 -5.19
N VAL A 39 5.99 -2.03 -6.44
CA VAL A 39 6.64 -2.96 -7.37
C VAL A 39 8.04 -2.43 -7.63
N VAL A 40 9.05 -3.25 -7.35
CA VAL A 40 10.47 -2.93 -7.53
C VAL A 40 11.09 -3.99 -8.40
N VAL A 41 11.81 -3.56 -9.44
CA VAL A 41 12.53 -4.43 -10.37
C VAL A 41 13.99 -4.48 -9.94
N HIS A 42 14.44 -5.70 -9.63
CA HIS A 42 15.82 -6.01 -9.29
C HIS A 42 16.52 -6.66 -10.48
N TYR A 43 17.69 -6.15 -10.86
CA TYR A 43 18.52 -6.71 -11.91
C TYR A 43 19.66 -7.50 -11.30
N VAL A 44 19.51 -8.83 -11.25
CA VAL A 44 20.51 -9.76 -10.69
C VAL A 44 20.86 -10.86 -11.69
N ASP A 45 22.08 -11.38 -11.60
CA ASP A 45 22.49 -12.58 -12.33
C ASP A 45 21.99 -13.86 -11.63
N THR A 46 22.34 -15.03 -12.20
CA THR A 46 21.95 -16.35 -11.66
C THR A 46 22.62 -16.69 -10.31
N GLU A 47 23.69 -15.98 -9.95
CA GLU A 47 24.39 -16.13 -8.68
C GLU A 47 23.89 -15.13 -7.62
N GLY A 48 23.02 -14.20 -8.02
CA GLY A 48 22.44 -13.17 -7.16
C GLY A 48 23.25 -11.86 -7.11
N ASN A 49 24.25 -11.67 -7.97
CA ASN A 49 25.00 -10.42 -8.01
C ASN A 49 24.17 -9.32 -8.71
N THR A 50 24.15 -8.12 -8.13
CA THR A 50 23.48 -6.95 -8.71
C THR A 50 24.17 -6.50 -9.99
N LEU A 51 23.38 -6.33 -11.05
CA LEU A 51 23.82 -5.92 -12.39
C LEU A 51 23.53 -4.43 -12.67
N ALA A 52 22.46 -3.89 -12.08
CA ALA A 52 22.08 -2.49 -12.20
C ALA A 52 21.32 -2.04 -10.94
N ALA A 53 21.14 -0.73 -10.78
CA ALA A 53 20.35 -0.18 -9.69
C ALA A 53 18.88 -0.61 -9.80
N ASP A 54 18.24 -0.82 -8.65
CA ASP A 54 16.83 -1.13 -8.57
C ASP A 54 15.98 -0.03 -9.22
N THR A 55 14.96 -0.44 -9.96
CA THR A 55 13.98 0.50 -10.52
C THR A 55 12.64 0.35 -9.82
N LYS A 56 12.04 1.47 -9.43
CA LYS A 56 10.70 1.50 -8.89
C LYS A 56 9.71 1.60 -10.04
N ASP A 57 8.84 0.61 -10.14
CA ASP A 57 7.85 0.48 -11.22
C ASP A 57 6.50 1.08 -10.78
N VAL A 58 6.01 0.65 -9.62
CA VAL A 58 4.81 1.20 -8.98
C VAL A 58 5.14 1.60 -7.55
N GLU A 59 4.79 2.83 -7.16
CA GLU A 59 4.87 3.31 -5.78
C GLU A 59 3.47 3.56 -5.22
N ASN A 60 3.17 3.00 -4.05
CA ASN A 60 1.89 3.13 -3.37
C ASN A 60 0.68 2.75 -4.24
N GLY A 61 0.83 1.71 -5.07
CA GLY A 61 -0.25 1.18 -5.89
C GLY A 61 -1.31 0.46 -5.04
N SER A 62 -2.56 0.49 -5.50
CA SER A 62 -3.64 -0.26 -4.85
C SER A 62 -3.41 -1.76 -5.04
N LEU A 63 -3.68 -2.58 -4.03
CA LEU A 63 -3.43 -4.04 -4.12
C LEU A 63 -4.25 -4.75 -5.20
N SER A 64 -5.35 -4.17 -5.65
CA SER A 64 -6.20 -4.70 -6.73
C SER A 64 -5.82 -4.18 -8.13
N GLU A 65 -4.85 -3.27 -8.23
CA GLU A 65 -4.39 -2.75 -9.52
C GLU A 65 -3.41 -3.74 -10.16
N LYS A 66 -3.57 -3.96 -11.46
CA LYS A 66 -2.59 -4.71 -12.24
C LYS A 66 -1.34 -3.84 -12.41
N TYR A 67 -0.19 -4.47 -12.33
CA TYR A 67 1.09 -3.86 -12.68
C TYR A 67 1.71 -4.62 -13.87
N ASP A 68 2.62 -3.96 -14.57
CA ASP A 68 3.39 -4.53 -15.67
C ASP A 68 4.76 -3.89 -15.66
N THR A 69 5.81 -4.71 -15.67
CA THR A 69 7.21 -4.28 -15.59
C THR A 69 7.93 -4.44 -16.93
N THR A 70 7.21 -4.60 -18.04
CA THR A 70 7.80 -4.86 -19.37
C THR A 70 8.67 -3.70 -19.87
N ASP A 71 8.38 -2.48 -19.46
CA ASP A 71 9.18 -1.27 -19.70
C ASP A 71 10.53 -1.29 -18.97
N ASN A 72 10.61 -2.04 -17.86
CA ASN A 72 11.81 -2.26 -17.05
C ASN A 72 12.60 -3.52 -17.45
N LYS A 73 12.49 -3.95 -18.71
CA LYS A 73 13.21 -5.12 -19.25
C LYS A 73 14.10 -4.73 -20.45
N PRO A 74 15.24 -4.06 -20.22
CA PRO A 74 16.16 -3.71 -21.31
C PRO A 74 16.77 -4.96 -21.97
N GLU A 75 17.08 -4.87 -23.26
CA GLU A 75 17.72 -5.97 -24.00
C GLU A 75 19.15 -6.27 -23.53
N LYS A 76 19.83 -5.26 -22.98
CA LYS A 76 21.20 -5.36 -22.46
C LYS A 76 21.33 -4.51 -21.19
N ILE A 77 22.03 -5.06 -20.21
CA ILE A 77 22.44 -4.36 -19.00
C ILE A 77 23.96 -4.25 -19.04
N GLU A 78 24.48 -3.02 -19.02
CA GLU A 78 25.92 -2.76 -18.96
C GLU A 78 26.31 -2.47 -17.52
N LYS A 79 27.41 -3.08 -17.07
CA LYS A 79 27.95 -2.96 -15.71
C LYS A 79 29.01 -1.88 -15.63
#